data_AF-Q93XF9-F1
#
_entry.id   AF-Q93XF9-F1
#
_cell.length_a   1.000
_cell.length_b   1.000
_cell.length_c   1.000
_cell.angle_alpha   90.00
_cell.angle_beta   90.00
_cell.angle_gamma   90.00
#
_symmetry.space_group_name_H-M   'P 1'
#
loop_
_entity.id
_entity.type
_entity.pdbx_description
1 polymer ?
#
loop_
_entity_poly.entity_id
_entity_poly.type
_entity_poly.pdbx_seq_one_letter_code
_entity_poly.pdbx_strand_id
1 'polypeptide(L)'
;KYVGDNGDLIIANPTRHGKEGSKSFKFNKVFGPTTSQDDVFKDIEPLIRSVLDGYNVCIFAYGQTGSGKTYTMTGPENATENEWGVNYRALNDLFHISHNRGDTIMYEINVQMIEIYNEQIRDLLCSNGSEKKLEIMNASQPNGLVVPDATVHPVNSTSDVIEFNENRTCQTEQVGSTMLNERSSRSHSIVTHTHSEVLDFENRELLCVGALHLVDLAGSERVDRSSVTGNRLKEAQHINKSLSALGDVIFSLPQKNAHVPYRNSKLTQVLQSSLGGHAKTLMFVQINPDVSSYSETLSTLKFAERVSGVELGASKANKEGKDIREFMEQLSLLKHKMAKKDDEINRLQQLKTQTPRVRTAKRADSPLKHSSSSPGISNLGSKIQHRRTVSSGKAMSIASRAGSDPS
;
A
#
# COMPACT_ATOMS: atom_id res chain seq x y z
N LYS A 1 -15.99 -13.80 -26.09
CA LYS A 1 -15.58 -15.19 -25.81
C LYS A 1 -14.21 -15.12 -25.15
N TYR A 2 -14.09 -15.54 -23.89
CA TYR A 2 -12.82 -15.56 -23.18
C TYR A 2 -11.93 -16.65 -23.75
N VAL A 3 -10.66 -16.35 -24.04
CA VAL A 3 -9.64 -17.38 -24.31
C VAL A 3 -8.30 -16.97 -23.70
N GLY A 4 -8.09 -17.37 -22.44
CA GLY A 4 -6.80 -17.87 -21.97
C GLY A 4 -6.06 -17.06 -20.91
N ASP A 5 -5.25 -17.78 -20.12
CA ASP A 5 -4.33 -17.27 -19.08
C ASP A 5 -3.21 -16.34 -19.61
N ASN A 6 -3.14 -16.13 -20.92
CA ASN A 6 -2.12 -15.36 -21.62
C ASN A 6 -2.41 -13.84 -21.69
N GLY A 7 -3.50 -13.40 -21.04
CA GLY A 7 -3.90 -11.99 -21.03
C GLY A 7 -4.70 -11.53 -22.25
N ASP A 8 -5.08 -12.45 -23.15
CA ASP A 8 -5.85 -12.15 -24.35
C ASP A 8 -7.36 -12.16 -24.07
N LEU A 9 -8.05 -11.07 -24.43
CA LEU A 9 -9.49 -10.90 -24.29
C LEU A 9 -10.13 -10.64 -25.65
N ILE A 10 -11.08 -11.49 -26.05
CA ILE A 10 -11.83 -11.32 -27.30
C ILE A 10 -13.29 -10.99 -27.01
N ILE A 11 -13.71 -9.79 -27.44
CA ILE A 11 -15.11 -9.38 -27.44
C ILE A 11 -15.74 -9.58 -28.83
N ALA A 12 -16.96 -10.09 -28.85
CA ALA A 12 -17.73 -10.26 -30.08
C ALA A 12 -18.76 -9.15 -30.18
N ASN A 13 -18.85 -8.53 -31.36
CA ASN A 13 -19.81 -7.49 -31.66
C ASN A 13 -21.18 -8.14 -31.86
N PRO A 14 -22.21 -7.77 -31.07
CA PRO A 14 -23.54 -8.35 -31.20
C PRO A 14 -24.22 -7.98 -32.53
N THR A 15 -23.78 -6.93 -33.21
CA THR A 15 -24.39 -6.40 -34.46
C THR A 15 -23.66 -6.81 -35.74
N ARG A 16 -22.45 -7.40 -35.64
CA ARG A 16 -21.65 -7.82 -36.80
C ARG A 16 -21.17 -9.25 -36.61
N HIS A 17 -21.58 -10.15 -37.52
CA HIS A 17 -21.15 -11.55 -37.51
C HIS A 17 -19.93 -11.77 -38.42
N GLY A 18 -19.00 -12.66 -38.04
CA GLY A 18 -17.80 -13.02 -38.81
C GLY A 18 -16.48 -12.56 -38.19
N LYS A 19 -15.35 -12.73 -38.91
CA LYS A 19 -13.99 -12.34 -38.45
C LYS A 19 -13.85 -10.84 -38.18
N GLU A 20 -14.60 -9.98 -38.88
CA GLU A 20 -14.66 -8.52 -38.65
C GLU A 20 -15.55 -8.12 -37.45
N GLY A 21 -16.31 -9.08 -36.90
CA GLY A 21 -17.18 -8.88 -35.75
C GLY A 21 -16.47 -9.02 -34.41
N SER A 22 -15.21 -9.50 -34.37
CA SER A 22 -14.50 -9.78 -33.12
C SER A 22 -13.35 -8.81 -32.92
N LYS A 23 -13.16 -8.30 -31.69
CA LYS A 23 -12.01 -7.48 -31.31
C LYS A 23 -11.20 -8.17 -30.23
N SER A 24 -9.89 -8.21 -30.43
CA SER A 24 -8.93 -8.74 -29.46
C SER A 24 -8.28 -7.59 -28.71
N PHE A 25 -8.07 -7.78 -27.43
CA PHE A 25 -7.31 -6.92 -26.53
C PHE A 25 -6.29 -7.77 -25.79
N LYS A 26 -5.16 -7.19 -25.42
CA LYS A 26 -4.13 -7.86 -24.63
C LYS A 26 -3.82 -7.05 -23.38
N PHE A 27 -3.87 -7.70 -22.24
CA PHE A 27 -3.60 -7.11 -20.92
C PHE A 27 -2.61 -7.98 -20.14
N ASN A 28 -2.13 -7.49 -18.99
CA ASN A 28 -1.24 -8.25 -18.12
C ASN A 28 -1.92 -9.52 -17.58
N LYS A 29 -3.19 -9.43 -17.23
CA LYS A 29 -4.01 -10.51 -16.69
C LYS A 29 -5.47 -10.27 -17.03
N VAL A 30 -6.23 -11.34 -17.26
CA VAL A 30 -7.68 -11.28 -17.46
C VAL A 30 -8.34 -12.31 -16.57
N PHE A 31 -9.17 -11.84 -15.65
CA PHE A 31 -9.94 -12.68 -14.73
C PHE A 31 -11.29 -13.07 -15.34
N GLY A 32 -11.68 -14.32 -15.14
CA GLY A 32 -12.96 -14.84 -15.60
C GLY A 32 -14.07 -14.55 -14.57
N PRO A 33 -15.35 -14.70 -14.95
CA PRO A 33 -16.48 -14.50 -14.04
C PRO A 33 -16.51 -15.50 -12.86
N THR A 34 -15.75 -16.60 -12.96
CA THR A 34 -15.63 -17.63 -11.90
C THR A 34 -14.39 -17.43 -11.01
N THR A 35 -13.57 -16.42 -11.27
CA THR A 35 -12.39 -16.11 -10.46
C THR A 35 -12.84 -15.58 -9.09
N SER A 36 -12.29 -16.12 -8.01
CA SER A 36 -12.62 -15.68 -6.65
C SER A 36 -11.88 -14.40 -6.26
N GLN A 37 -12.39 -13.70 -5.23
CA GLN A 37 -11.71 -12.53 -4.63
C GLN A 37 -10.30 -12.89 -4.12
N ASP A 38 -10.14 -14.11 -3.62
CA ASP A 38 -8.87 -14.63 -3.12
C ASP A 38 -7.85 -14.79 -4.26
N ASP A 39 -8.27 -15.33 -5.39
CA ASP A 39 -7.40 -15.49 -6.57
C ASP A 39 -6.98 -14.12 -7.14
N VAL A 40 -7.91 -13.16 -7.19
CA VAL A 40 -7.60 -11.78 -7.60
C VAL A 40 -6.58 -11.15 -6.65
N PHE A 41 -6.77 -11.32 -5.34
CA PHE A 41 -5.86 -10.78 -4.34
C PHE A 41 -4.46 -11.39 -4.41
N LYS A 42 -4.35 -12.72 -4.55
CA LYS A 42 -3.06 -13.42 -4.65
C LYS A 42 -2.18 -12.92 -5.79
N ASP A 43 -2.77 -12.53 -6.92
CA ASP A 43 -2.04 -12.00 -8.07
C ASP A 43 -1.42 -10.62 -7.78
N ILE A 44 -2.11 -9.80 -6.97
CA ILE A 44 -1.69 -8.42 -6.64
C ILE A 44 -1.00 -8.29 -5.27
N GLU A 45 -1.02 -9.35 -4.45
CA GLU A 45 -0.43 -9.40 -3.11
C GLU A 45 1.04 -8.91 -3.10
N PRO A 46 1.93 -9.32 -4.03
CA PRO A 46 3.31 -8.82 -4.04
C PRO A 46 3.42 -7.32 -4.28
N LEU A 47 2.50 -6.75 -5.06
CA LEU A 47 2.44 -5.31 -5.30
C LEU A 47 2.07 -4.57 -4.00
N ILE A 48 1.04 -5.05 -3.29
CA ILE A 48 0.58 -4.48 -2.03
C ILE A 48 1.66 -4.56 -0.95
N ARG A 49 2.31 -5.70 -0.80
CA ARG A 49 3.39 -5.89 0.19
C ARG A 49 4.57 -4.95 -0.01
N SER A 50 4.77 -4.43 -1.23
CA SER A 50 5.83 -3.44 -1.48
C SER A 50 5.62 -2.10 -0.76
N VAL A 51 4.42 -1.84 -0.23
CA VAL A 51 4.15 -0.70 0.65
C VAL A 51 4.95 -0.80 1.95
N LEU A 52 5.12 -2.01 2.48
CA LEU A 52 5.99 -2.24 3.63
C LEU A 52 7.44 -1.88 3.33
N ASP A 53 7.87 -1.94 2.05
CA ASP A 53 9.20 -1.53 1.62
C ASP A 53 9.31 -0.03 1.31
N GLY A 54 8.31 0.78 1.67
CA GLY A 54 8.30 2.23 1.46
C GLY A 54 7.98 2.66 0.05
N TYR A 55 7.45 1.77 -0.78
CA TYR A 55 6.92 2.17 -2.08
C TYR A 55 5.51 2.70 -1.91
N ASN A 56 5.20 3.75 -2.65
CA ASN A 56 3.82 4.15 -2.83
C ASN A 56 3.17 3.20 -3.85
N VAL A 57 1.96 2.75 -3.56
CA VAL A 57 1.17 1.87 -4.42
C VAL A 57 -0.19 2.50 -4.63
N CYS A 58 -0.65 2.52 -5.88
CA CYS A 58 -1.97 3.03 -6.23
C CYS A 58 -2.71 1.95 -7.02
N ILE A 59 -3.85 1.52 -6.51
CA ILE A 59 -4.72 0.56 -7.17
C ILE A 59 -6.07 1.23 -7.39
N PHE A 60 -6.51 1.31 -8.64
CA PHE A 60 -7.81 1.91 -8.95
C PHE A 60 -8.69 1.01 -9.80
N ALA A 61 -9.99 1.01 -9.53
CA ALA A 61 -10.99 0.28 -10.28
C ALA A 61 -11.72 1.22 -11.24
N TYR A 62 -11.78 0.85 -12.51
CA TYR A 62 -12.37 1.63 -13.58
C TYR A 62 -13.35 0.80 -14.41
N GLY A 63 -14.49 1.38 -14.75
CA GLY A 63 -15.54 0.72 -15.53
C GLY A 63 -16.90 1.38 -15.31
N GLN A 64 -17.89 0.93 -16.08
CA GLN A 64 -19.25 1.46 -15.93
C GLN A 64 -19.86 1.12 -14.57
N THR A 65 -20.90 1.84 -14.18
CA THR A 65 -21.71 1.47 -13.01
C THR A 65 -22.27 0.05 -13.17
N GLY A 66 -22.21 -0.72 -12.07
CA GLY A 66 -22.63 -2.12 -12.04
C GLY A 66 -21.63 -3.12 -12.60
N SER A 67 -20.44 -2.72 -13.08
CA SER A 67 -19.45 -3.67 -13.61
C SER A 67 -18.61 -4.40 -12.55
N GLY A 68 -18.76 -4.08 -11.25
CA GLY A 68 -18.05 -4.78 -10.16
C GLY A 68 -16.85 -4.04 -9.55
N LYS A 69 -16.74 -2.71 -9.73
CA LYS A 69 -15.67 -1.87 -9.12
C LYS A 69 -15.64 -1.99 -7.59
N THR A 70 -16.75 -1.63 -6.94
CA THR A 70 -16.90 -1.70 -5.48
C THR A 70 -16.83 -3.12 -4.95
N TYR A 71 -17.38 -4.09 -5.69
CA TYR A 71 -17.25 -5.51 -5.35
C TYR A 71 -15.78 -5.94 -5.29
N THR A 72 -14.97 -5.55 -6.27
CA THR A 72 -13.52 -5.89 -6.27
C THR A 72 -12.77 -5.14 -5.18
N MET A 73 -13.08 -3.86 -4.96
CA MET A 73 -12.35 -3.03 -4.00
C MET A 73 -12.70 -3.35 -2.54
N THR A 74 -13.99 -3.40 -2.21
CA THR A 74 -14.46 -3.57 -0.82
C THR A 74 -15.10 -4.94 -0.61
N GLY A 75 -15.84 -5.45 -1.59
CA GLY A 75 -16.68 -6.64 -1.45
C GLY A 75 -18.16 -6.29 -1.26
N PRO A 76 -19.03 -7.31 -1.15
CA PRO A 76 -20.45 -7.10 -0.88
C PRO A 76 -20.69 -6.51 0.53
N GLU A 77 -21.86 -5.93 0.75
CA GLU A 77 -22.30 -5.53 2.09
C GLU A 77 -22.40 -6.76 2.99
N ASN A 78 -21.92 -6.66 4.23
CA ASN A 78 -21.82 -7.77 5.19
C ASN A 78 -20.98 -8.95 4.67
N ALA A 79 -19.95 -8.68 3.86
CA ALA A 79 -19.04 -9.69 3.34
C ALA A 79 -18.39 -10.52 4.45
N THR A 80 -18.42 -11.84 4.28
CA THR A 80 -17.57 -12.74 5.06
C THR A 80 -16.09 -12.57 4.67
N GLU A 81 -15.16 -13.07 5.47
CA GLU A 81 -13.72 -13.01 5.16
C GLU A 81 -13.37 -13.56 3.77
N ASN A 82 -14.13 -14.54 3.29
CA ASN A 82 -13.98 -15.13 1.96
C ASN A 82 -14.43 -14.20 0.82
N GLU A 83 -15.33 -13.26 1.09
CA GLU A 83 -15.92 -12.35 0.11
C GLU A 83 -15.31 -10.95 0.16
N TRP A 84 -14.46 -10.68 1.16
CA TRP A 84 -13.70 -9.45 1.28
C TRP A 84 -13.02 -9.09 -0.03
N GLY A 85 -13.17 -7.83 -0.44
CA GLY A 85 -12.45 -7.29 -1.59
C GLY A 85 -10.98 -7.02 -1.26
N VAL A 86 -10.31 -6.36 -2.20
CA VAL A 86 -8.88 -6.02 -2.12
C VAL A 86 -8.55 -5.20 -0.88
N ASN A 87 -9.42 -4.28 -0.45
CA ASN A 87 -9.17 -3.38 0.67
C ASN A 87 -8.97 -4.12 2.00
N TYR A 88 -9.95 -4.92 2.40
CA TYR A 88 -9.88 -5.65 3.68
C TYR A 88 -8.81 -6.76 3.63
N ARG A 89 -8.63 -7.43 2.49
CA ARG A 89 -7.58 -8.45 2.31
C ARG A 89 -6.18 -7.83 2.39
N ALA A 90 -5.97 -6.67 1.77
CA ALA A 90 -4.70 -5.94 1.83
C ALA A 90 -4.35 -5.57 3.27
N LEU A 91 -5.30 -4.97 3.99
CA LEU A 91 -5.11 -4.62 5.40
C LEU A 91 -4.80 -5.84 6.25
N ASN A 92 -5.57 -6.92 6.10
CA ASN A 92 -5.37 -8.14 6.87
C ASN A 92 -3.97 -8.73 6.66
N ASP A 93 -3.50 -8.78 5.42
CA ASP A 93 -2.14 -9.24 5.09
C ASP A 93 -1.07 -8.32 5.70
N LEU A 94 -1.22 -6.99 5.56
CA LEU A 94 -0.27 -6.02 6.08
C LEU A 94 -0.21 -6.04 7.61
N PHE A 95 -1.35 -6.18 8.30
CA PHE A 95 -1.40 -6.37 9.74
C PHE A 95 -0.76 -7.70 10.15
N HIS A 96 -1.04 -8.80 9.44
CA HIS A 96 -0.44 -10.09 9.74
C HIS A 96 1.09 -10.03 9.65
N ILE A 97 1.64 -9.37 8.61
CA ILE A 97 3.09 -9.18 8.48
C ILE A 97 3.64 -8.26 9.56
N SER A 98 2.93 -7.17 9.86
CA SER A 98 3.29 -6.22 10.91
C SER A 98 3.41 -6.92 12.29
N HIS A 99 2.41 -7.70 12.69
CA HIS A 99 2.41 -8.45 13.94
C HIS A 99 3.53 -9.50 13.97
N ASN A 100 3.75 -10.23 12.87
CA ASN A 100 4.83 -11.22 12.78
C ASN A 100 6.24 -10.59 12.88
N ARG A 101 6.37 -9.31 12.53
CA ARG A 101 7.64 -8.56 12.60
C ARG A 101 7.74 -7.68 13.85
N GLY A 102 6.71 -7.63 14.70
CA GLY A 102 6.60 -6.72 15.84
C GLY A 102 7.74 -6.79 16.86
N ASP A 103 8.42 -7.95 16.95
CA ASP A 103 9.59 -8.13 17.84
C ASP A 103 10.87 -7.40 17.36
N THR A 104 10.86 -6.87 16.13
CA THR A 104 12.04 -6.26 15.49
C THR A 104 11.73 -4.90 14.90
N ILE A 105 10.52 -4.73 14.32
CA ILE A 105 10.10 -3.50 13.66
C ILE A 105 8.73 -3.13 14.20
N MET A 106 8.59 -1.89 14.63
CA MET A 106 7.32 -1.29 15.00
C MET A 106 6.70 -0.63 13.77
N TYR A 107 5.44 -0.96 13.53
CA TYR A 107 4.65 -0.40 12.45
C TYR A 107 3.55 0.49 13.01
N GLU A 108 3.40 1.68 12.43
CA GLU A 108 2.24 2.54 12.63
C GLU A 108 1.42 2.54 11.35
N ILE A 109 0.16 2.10 11.42
CA ILE A 109 -0.75 2.03 10.28
C ILE A 109 -1.86 3.06 10.50
N ASN A 110 -2.01 3.93 9.52
CA ASN A 110 -2.93 5.06 9.55
C ASN A 110 -3.85 5.02 8.33
N VAL A 111 -5.15 5.27 8.54
CA VAL A 111 -6.15 5.26 7.46
C VAL A 111 -6.73 6.66 7.28
N GLN A 112 -6.86 7.04 6.01
CA GLN A 112 -7.57 8.23 5.56
C GLN A 112 -8.59 7.83 4.50
N MET A 113 -9.84 8.23 4.65
CA MET A 113 -10.90 7.98 3.67
C MET A 113 -11.49 9.28 3.14
N ILE A 114 -11.45 9.44 1.82
CA ILE A 114 -11.87 10.66 1.13
C ILE A 114 -12.86 10.31 0.03
N GLU A 115 -13.93 11.09 -0.09
CA GLU A 115 -14.85 11.07 -1.22
C GLU A 115 -14.63 12.32 -2.08
N ILE A 116 -14.53 12.14 -3.39
CA ILE A 116 -14.58 13.23 -4.37
C ILE A 116 -15.92 13.14 -5.09
N TYR A 117 -16.80 14.10 -4.83
CA TYR A 117 -18.09 14.23 -5.48
C TYR A 117 -18.24 15.66 -6.02
N ASN A 118 -18.63 15.79 -7.28
CA ASN A 118 -18.88 17.10 -7.90
C ASN A 118 -17.68 18.08 -7.81
N GLU A 119 -16.44 17.58 -7.95
CA GLU A 119 -15.18 18.33 -7.78
C GLU A 119 -14.98 18.94 -6.37
N GLN A 120 -15.68 18.40 -5.37
CA GLN A 120 -15.50 18.72 -3.96
C GLN A 120 -14.98 17.49 -3.21
N ILE A 121 -14.10 17.74 -2.24
CA ILE A 121 -13.45 16.71 -1.43
C ILE A 121 -14.15 16.69 -0.08
N ARG A 122 -14.54 15.50 0.35
CA ARG A 122 -15.19 15.26 1.64
C ARG A 122 -14.40 14.23 2.43
N ASP A 123 -14.17 14.55 3.69
CA ASP A 123 -13.64 13.59 4.66
C ASP A 123 -14.76 12.63 5.07
N LEU A 124 -14.50 11.32 4.96
CA LEU A 124 -15.46 10.29 5.33
C LEU A 124 -15.31 9.81 6.78
N LEU A 125 -14.20 10.13 7.45
CA LEU A 125 -13.94 9.73 8.84
C LEU A 125 -14.26 10.84 9.86
N CYS A 126 -14.62 12.05 9.40
CA CYS A 126 -14.92 13.16 10.29
C CYS A 126 -16.28 12.99 10.98
N SER A 127 -16.28 12.74 12.30
CA SER A 127 -17.49 12.56 13.11
C SER A 127 -18.33 13.84 13.32
N ASN A 128 -17.76 15.02 13.06
CA ASN A 128 -18.32 16.29 13.56
C ASN A 128 -19.14 17.09 12.52
N GLY A 129 -19.37 16.55 11.32
CA GLY A 129 -20.19 17.22 10.31
C GLY A 129 -19.70 18.61 9.88
N SER A 130 -18.48 19.01 10.26
CA SER A 130 -17.89 20.25 9.78
C SER A 130 -17.53 20.06 8.31
N GLU A 131 -18.21 20.80 7.43
CA GLU A 131 -17.81 20.97 6.03
C GLU A 131 -16.54 21.82 5.97
N LYS A 132 -15.45 21.36 6.59
CA LYS A 132 -14.14 21.99 6.42
C LYS A 132 -13.78 21.77 4.96
N LYS A 133 -13.61 22.87 4.23
CA LYS A 133 -13.14 22.82 2.85
C LYS A 133 -11.73 22.25 2.85
N LEU A 134 -11.59 21.00 2.42
CA LEU A 134 -10.30 20.33 2.33
C LEU A 134 -9.52 20.87 1.14
N GLU A 135 -8.26 21.24 1.37
CA GLU A 135 -7.34 21.67 0.32
C GLU A 135 -6.36 20.55 -0.05
N ILE A 136 -6.01 20.48 -1.34
CA ILE A 136 -5.00 19.56 -1.84
C ILE A 136 -3.66 20.29 -1.80
N MET A 137 -2.67 19.72 -1.11
CA MET A 137 -1.31 20.24 -1.19
C MET A 137 -0.59 19.69 -2.43
N ASN A 138 0.03 20.58 -3.21
CA ASN A 138 0.73 20.21 -4.44
C ASN A 138 2.05 19.45 -4.20
N ALA A 139 2.55 19.41 -2.96
CA ALA A 139 3.76 18.68 -2.59
C ALA A 139 3.36 17.41 -1.84
N SER A 140 3.75 16.25 -2.36
CA SER A 140 3.66 14.98 -1.63
C SER A 140 4.45 15.13 -0.33
N GLN A 141 3.75 15.06 0.79
CA GLN A 141 4.39 15.01 2.10
C GLN A 141 5.24 13.72 2.18
N PRO A 142 6.28 13.66 3.03
CA PRO A 142 7.11 12.46 3.18
C PRO A 142 6.29 11.20 3.50
N ASN A 143 5.13 11.38 4.13
CA ASN A 143 4.19 10.33 4.48
C ASN A 143 3.25 9.87 3.33
N GLY A 144 3.40 10.42 2.12
CA GLY A 144 2.57 10.06 0.96
C GLY A 144 1.15 10.65 0.97
N LEU A 145 0.76 11.38 2.01
CA LEU A 145 -0.56 12.01 2.10
C LEU A 145 -0.63 13.27 1.22
N VAL A 146 -1.78 13.44 0.56
CA VAL A 146 -2.04 14.52 -0.41
C VAL A 146 -3.08 15.52 0.11
N VAL A 147 -3.85 15.13 1.12
CA VAL A 147 -4.85 15.96 1.80
C VAL A 147 -4.57 15.93 3.32
N PRO A 148 -3.67 16.79 3.82
CA PRO A 148 -3.25 16.75 5.23
C PRO A 148 -4.33 17.26 6.19
N ASP A 149 -5.29 18.05 5.71
CA ASP A 149 -6.43 18.54 6.49
C ASP A 149 -7.51 17.47 6.74
N ALA A 150 -7.48 16.36 6.01
CA ALA A 150 -8.42 15.26 6.21
C ALA A 150 -7.97 14.38 7.39
N THR A 151 -8.95 13.86 8.10
CA THR A 151 -8.78 13.08 9.30
C THR A 151 -8.00 11.80 9.00
N VAL A 152 -6.98 11.56 9.81
CA VAL A 152 -6.17 10.35 9.78
C VAL A 152 -6.42 9.61 11.08
N HIS A 153 -6.88 8.36 10.98
CA HIS A 153 -7.12 7.51 12.13
C HIS A 153 -6.07 6.40 12.21
N PRO A 154 -5.38 6.25 13.35
CA PRO A 154 -4.54 5.08 13.58
C PRO A 154 -5.44 3.85 13.75
N VAL A 155 -5.01 2.74 13.16
CA VAL A 155 -5.73 1.47 13.18
C VAL A 155 -4.80 0.36 13.65
N ASN A 156 -5.35 -0.55 14.45
CA ASN A 156 -4.63 -1.71 14.98
C ASN A 156 -5.13 -3.02 14.38
N SER A 157 -6.31 -3.01 13.75
CA SER A 157 -6.89 -4.18 13.13
C SER A 157 -7.69 -3.85 11.88
N THR A 158 -7.92 -4.87 11.02
CA THR A 158 -8.83 -4.76 9.89
C THR A 158 -10.27 -4.45 10.33
N SER A 159 -10.67 -4.92 11.52
CA SER A 159 -12.01 -4.69 12.08
C SER A 159 -12.28 -3.20 12.32
N ASP A 160 -11.27 -2.41 12.71
CA ASP A 160 -11.41 -0.96 12.90
C ASP A 160 -11.86 -0.27 11.59
N VAL A 161 -11.32 -0.72 10.46
CA VAL A 161 -11.64 -0.18 9.12
C VAL A 161 -13.01 -0.63 8.65
N ILE A 162 -13.39 -1.87 8.96
CA ILE A 162 -14.74 -2.39 8.70
C ILE A 162 -15.76 -1.55 9.49
N GLU A 163 -15.50 -1.28 10.77
CA GLU A 163 -16.35 -0.46 11.62
C GLU A 163 -16.51 0.97 11.07
N PHE A 164 -15.43 1.58 10.55
CA PHE A 164 -15.53 2.89 9.90
C PHE A 164 -16.46 2.86 8.67
N ASN A 165 -16.39 1.81 7.84
CA ASN A 165 -17.27 1.66 6.68
C ASN A 165 -18.73 1.36 7.07
N GLU A 166 -18.95 0.56 8.11
CA GLU A 166 -20.28 0.27 8.64
C GLU A 166 -20.93 1.53 9.22
N ASN A 167 -20.20 2.29 10.06
CA ASN A 167 -20.65 3.55 10.62
C ASN A 167 -21.00 4.57 9.53
N ARG A 168 -20.20 4.63 8.46
CA ARG A 168 -20.50 5.47 7.28
C ARG A 168 -21.80 5.05 6.62
N THR A 169 -22.00 3.76 6.40
CA THR A 169 -23.19 3.21 5.74
C THR A 169 -24.43 3.57 6.55
N CYS A 170 -24.41 3.31 7.86
CA CYS A 170 -25.47 3.66 8.80
C CYS A 170 -25.81 5.16 8.80
N GLN A 171 -24.80 6.04 8.86
CA GLN A 171 -25.01 7.50 8.83
C GLN A 171 -25.62 7.98 7.50
N THR A 172 -25.30 7.30 6.40
CA THR A 172 -25.78 7.69 5.08
C THR A 172 -27.17 7.11 4.77
N GLU A 173 -27.49 5.93 5.30
CA GLU A 173 -28.85 5.35 5.24
C GLU A 173 -29.88 6.19 5.99
N GLN A 174 -29.49 6.80 7.12
CA GLN A 174 -30.34 7.78 7.83
C GLN A 174 -30.73 8.99 6.96
N VAL A 175 -29.93 9.30 5.93
CA VAL A 175 -30.17 10.41 4.99
C VAL A 175 -31.00 9.96 3.77
N GLY A 176 -31.25 8.65 3.60
CA GLY A 176 -32.14 8.07 2.59
C GLY A 176 -31.44 7.10 1.65
N SER A 177 -31.88 5.83 1.65
CA SER A 177 -31.28 4.71 0.91
C SER A 177 -31.31 4.86 -0.62
N THR A 178 -32.26 5.59 -1.18
CA THR A 178 -32.35 5.83 -2.63
C THR A 178 -31.21 6.73 -3.15
N MET A 179 -30.63 7.58 -2.30
CA MET A 179 -29.48 8.44 -2.67
C MET A 179 -28.13 7.71 -2.60
N LEU A 180 -28.03 6.58 -1.87
CA LEU A 180 -26.79 5.81 -1.71
C LEU A 180 -26.30 5.17 -3.00
N ASN A 181 -27.20 4.50 -3.72
CA ASN A 181 -26.89 3.82 -4.97
C ASN A 181 -26.65 4.81 -6.12
N GLU A 182 -27.32 5.98 -6.09
CA GLU A 182 -27.14 7.03 -7.08
C GLU A 182 -25.88 7.88 -6.83
N ARG A 183 -25.46 8.06 -5.57
CA ARG A 183 -24.27 8.86 -5.23
C ARG A 183 -22.97 8.08 -5.33
N SER A 184 -22.92 6.84 -4.87
CA SER A 184 -21.69 5.99 -4.92
C SER A 184 -21.26 5.67 -6.34
N SER A 185 -22.21 5.54 -7.28
CA SER A 185 -21.92 5.38 -8.71
C SER A 185 -21.34 6.65 -9.35
N ARG A 186 -21.41 7.79 -8.66
CA ARG A 186 -21.12 9.14 -9.16
C ARG A 186 -20.06 9.88 -8.35
N SER A 187 -19.53 9.29 -7.30
CA SER A 187 -18.40 9.79 -6.53
C SER A 187 -17.19 8.88 -6.68
N HIS A 188 -16.00 9.43 -6.46
CA HIS A 188 -14.78 8.64 -6.37
C HIS A 188 -14.44 8.45 -4.90
N SER A 189 -14.25 7.22 -4.46
CA SER A 189 -13.84 6.90 -3.10
C SER A 189 -12.36 6.56 -3.09
N ILE A 190 -11.60 7.22 -2.22
CA ILE A 190 -10.15 7.01 -2.06
C ILE A 190 -9.90 6.62 -0.61
N VAL A 191 -9.42 5.40 -0.41
CA VAL A 191 -8.95 4.91 0.89
C VAL A 191 -7.43 4.86 0.82
N THR A 192 -6.77 5.60 1.71
CA THR A 192 -5.31 5.63 1.79
C THR A 192 -4.86 5.01 3.09
N HIS A 193 -4.08 3.93 2.99
CA HIS A 193 -3.40 3.30 4.12
C HIS A 193 -1.94 3.75 4.12
N THR A 194 -1.52 4.41 5.18
CA THR A 194 -0.14 4.85 5.37
C THR A 194 0.54 3.91 6.35
N HIS A 195 1.65 3.31 5.92
CA HIS A 195 2.45 2.38 6.70
C HIS A 195 3.78 3.03 7.02
N SER A 196 4.05 3.22 8.31
CA SER A 196 5.28 3.82 8.79
C SER A 196 6.07 2.82 9.62
N GLU A 197 7.34 2.62 9.29
CA GLU A 197 8.31 1.90 10.13
C GLU A 197 8.98 2.91 11.08
N VAL A 198 8.84 2.69 12.38
CA VAL A 198 9.36 3.60 13.42
C VAL A 198 10.58 2.95 14.09
N LEU A 199 11.71 3.67 14.12
CA LEU A 199 12.96 3.21 14.74
C LEU A 199 13.00 3.48 16.24
N ASP A 200 12.54 4.67 16.63
CA ASP A 200 12.59 5.16 18.01
C ASP A 200 11.29 5.90 18.35
N PHE A 201 10.62 5.43 19.41
CA PHE A 201 9.40 6.03 19.94
C PHE A 201 9.65 7.41 20.56
N GLU A 202 10.84 7.65 21.15
CA GLU A 202 11.12 8.90 21.86
C GLU A 202 11.39 10.05 20.88
N ASN A 203 12.09 9.77 19.77
CA ASN A 203 12.41 10.77 18.75
C ASN A 203 11.48 10.76 17.53
N ARG A 204 10.55 9.78 17.42
CA ARG A 204 9.68 9.55 16.24
C ARG A 204 10.46 9.53 14.92
N GLU A 205 11.65 8.95 14.92
CA GLU A 205 12.46 8.85 13.71
C GLU A 205 11.90 7.74 12.81
N LEU A 206 11.48 8.13 11.60
CA LEU A 206 10.85 7.24 10.62
C LEU A 206 11.92 6.61 9.75
N LEU A 207 11.95 5.28 9.69
CA LEU A 207 12.81 4.54 8.76
C LEU A 207 12.26 4.59 7.34
N CYS A 208 10.95 4.42 7.25
CA CYS A 208 10.32 4.13 5.98
C CYS A 208 8.84 4.49 6.06
N VAL A 209 8.33 5.12 5.00
CA VAL A 209 6.88 5.36 4.87
C VAL A 209 6.41 4.93 3.50
N GLY A 210 5.42 4.03 3.46
CA GLY A 210 4.72 3.63 2.24
C GLY A 210 3.26 4.02 2.32
N ALA A 211 2.69 4.45 1.19
CA ALA A 211 1.26 4.70 1.08
C ALA A 211 0.60 3.74 0.09
N LEU A 212 -0.51 3.12 0.49
CA LEU A 212 -1.39 2.33 -0.36
C LEU A 212 -2.67 3.13 -0.64
N HIS A 213 -2.83 3.61 -1.86
CA HIS A 213 -4.05 4.26 -2.32
C HIS A 213 -4.95 3.23 -3.02
N LEU A 214 -6.11 2.95 -2.45
CA LEU A 214 -7.16 2.14 -3.04
C LEU A 214 -8.29 3.06 -3.50
N VAL A 215 -8.54 3.09 -4.81
CA VAL A 215 -9.44 4.05 -5.43
C VAL A 215 -10.59 3.32 -6.14
N ASP A 216 -11.81 3.58 -5.68
CA ASP A 216 -13.03 3.18 -6.39
C ASP A 216 -13.53 4.40 -7.18
N LEU A 217 -13.39 4.34 -8.51
CA LEU A 217 -13.78 5.46 -9.37
C LEU A 217 -15.29 5.44 -9.63
N ALA A 218 -15.84 6.61 -9.96
CA ALA A 218 -17.19 6.74 -10.47
C ALA A 218 -17.38 5.95 -11.79
N GLY A 219 -18.65 5.73 -12.16
CA GLY A 219 -19.02 5.10 -13.43
C GLY A 219 -18.40 5.78 -14.65
N SER A 220 -17.82 4.99 -15.55
CA SER A 220 -17.23 5.48 -16.80
C SER A 220 -18.26 5.69 -17.93
N GLU A 221 -19.52 5.35 -17.69
CA GLU A 221 -20.57 5.46 -18.69
C GLU A 221 -20.85 6.91 -19.10
N ARG A 222 -21.17 7.08 -20.38
CA ARG A 222 -21.52 8.40 -20.91
C ARG A 222 -22.97 8.72 -20.58
N VAL A 223 -23.17 9.88 -19.96
CA VAL A 223 -24.53 10.39 -19.75
C VAL A 223 -25.06 10.98 -21.05
N ASP A 224 -26.20 10.48 -21.49
CA ASP A 224 -26.90 11.02 -22.65
C ASP A 224 -27.38 12.45 -22.31
N ARG A 225 -26.93 13.43 -23.10
CA ARG A 225 -27.26 14.85 -22.91
C ARG A 225 -28.75 15.13 -23.09
N SER A 226 -29.50 14.25 -23.75
CA SER A 226 -30.93 14.40 -24.01
C SER A 226 -31.84 13.95 -22.87
N SER A 227 -31.35 13.08 -21.97
CA SER A 227 -32.17 12.44 -20.93
C SER A 227 -32.06 13.08 -19.55
N VAL A 228 -31.15 14.04 -19.36
CA VAL A 228 -30.85 14.63 -18.05
C VAL A 228 -30.87 16.16 -18.12
N THR A 229 -31.75 16.80 -17.35
CA THR A 229 -31.90 18.27 -17.29
C THR A 229 -31.46 18.83 -15.92
N GLY A 230 -30.97 20.08 -15.91
CA GLY A 230 -30.66 20.81 -14.68
C GLY A 230 -29.42 20.33 -13.92
N ASN A 231 -29.56 20.14 -12.60
CA ASN A 231 -28.43 19.83 -11.70
C ASN A 231 -27.78 18.47 -11.97
N ARG A 232 -28.56 17.46 -12.36
CA ARG A 232 -28.05 16.13 -12.73
C ARG A 232 -27.15 16.16 -13.97
N LEU A 233 -27.37 17.10 -14.89
CA LEU A 233 -26.50 17.27 -16.06
C LEU A 233 -25.14 17.86 -15.65
N LYS A 234 -25.12 18.83 -14.72
CA LYS A 234 -23.88 19.39 -14.17
C LYS A 234 -23.06 18.34 -13.42
N GLU A 235 -23.73 17.52 -12.62
CA GLU A 235 -23.14 16.39 -11.91
C GLU A 235 -22.50 15.40 -12.89
N ALA A 236 -23.26 14.94 -13.90
CA ALA A 236 -22.77 14.08 -14.97
C ALA A 236 -21.55 14.66 -15.72
N GLN A 237 -21.53 15.98 -15.93
CA GLN A 237 -20.39 16.66 -16.55
C GLN A 237 -19.16 16.63 -15.64
N HIS A 238 -19.31 16.83 -14.33
CA HIS A 238 -18.18 16.80 -13.40
C HIS A 238 -17.59 15.39 -13.24
N ILE A 239 -18.43 14.34 -13.23
CA ILE A 239 -17.97 12.95 -13.23
C ILE A 239 -17.11 12.67 -14.46
N ASN A 240 -17.66 12.94 -15.65
CA ASN A 240 -16.93 12.72 -16.90
C ASN A 240 -15.69 13.61 -17.02
N LYS A 241 -15.71 14.84 -16.47
CA LYS A 241 -14.56 15.73 -16.42
C LYS A 241 -13.41 15.10 -15.64
N SER A 242 -13.67 14.57 -14.45
CA SER A 242 -12.63 13.94 -13.61
C SER A 242 -12.00 12.70 -14.28
N LEU A 243 -12.81 11.84 -14.90
CA LEU A 243 -12.32 10.66 -15.62
C LEU A 243 -11.60 11.02 -16.93
N SER A 244 -12.05 12.07 -17.63
CA SER A 244 -11.36 12.57 -18.83
C SER A 244 -10.01 13.17 -18.47
N ALA A 245 -9.95 13.97 -17.40
CA ALA A 245 -8.71 14.54 -16.88
C ALA A 245 -7.73 13.43 -16.46
N LEU A 246 -8.22 12.35 -15.84
CA LEU A 246 -7.40 11.18 -15.52
C LEU A 246 -6.76 10.58 -16.78
N GLY A 247 -7.55 10.41 -17.85
CA GLY A 247 -7.05 9.99 -19.15
C GLY A 247 -5.99 10.93 -19.71
N ASP A 248 -6.27 12.23 -19.72
CA ASP A 248 -5.36 13.25 -20.26
C ASP A 248 -4.01 13.25 -19.52
N VAL A 249 -4.03 13.10 -18.19
CA VAL A 249 -2.84 12.95 -17.36
C VAL A 249 -2.06 11.70 -17.76
N ILE A 250 -2.71 10.54 -17.77
CA ILE A 250 -2.06 9.25 -18.08
C ILE A 250 -1.42 9.29 -19.48
N PHE A 251 -2.11 9.85 -20.48
CA PHE A 251 -1.58 9.90 -21.85
C PHE A 251 -0.54 11.00 -22.08
N SER A 252 -0.47 12.01 -21.21
CA SER A 252 0.56 13.04 -21.26
C SER A 252 1.89 12.58 -20.66
N LEU A 253 1.89 11.57 -19.79
CA LEU A 253 3.08 11.11 -19.08
C LEU A 253 4.16 10.51 -20.00
N PRO A 254 3.84 9.59 -20.94
CA PRO A 254 4.84 9.08 -21.90
C PRO A 254 5.43 10.16 -22.80
N GLN A 255 4.64 11.19 -23.12
CA GLN A 255 5.04 12.25 -24.05
C GLN A 255 6.14 13.16 -23.47
N LYS A 256 6.43 13.04 -22.17
CA LYS A 256 7.39 13.90 -21.45
C LYS A 256 7.12 15.38 -21.70
N ASN A 257 5.84 15.75 -21.83
CA ASN A 257 5.44 17.14 -21.95
C ASN A 257 5.90 17.92 -20.72
N ALA A 258 6.36 19.16 -20.91
CA ALA A 258 6.84 20.00 -19.82
C ALA A 258 5.77 20.27 -18.75
N HIS A 259 4.49 20.14 -19.11
CA HIS A 259 3.35 20.32 -18.21
C HIS A 259 2.36 19.16 -18.35
N VAL A 260 2.12 18.45 -17.25
CA VAL A 260 1.08 17.43 -17.12
C VAL A 260 -0.14 18.05 -16.43
N PRO A 261 -1.35 17.91 -16.98
CA PRO A 261 -2.53 18.67 -16.54
C PRO A 261 -3.21 18.11 -15.28
N TYR A 262 -2.44 17.83 -14.22
CA TYR A 262 -2.98 17.31 -12.95
C TYR A 262 -4.06 18.21 -12.35
N ARG A 263 -4.01 19.52 -12.62
CA ARG A 263 -4.95 20.51 -12.08
C ARG A 263 -6.34 20.47 -12.72
N ASN A 264 -6.54 19.72 -13.81
CA ASN A 264 -7.82 19.69 -14.52
C ASN A 264 -8.96 19.06 -13.70
N SER A 265 -8.65 18.24 -12.71
CA SER A 265 -9.64 17.72 -11.74
C SER A 265 -9.04 17.58 -10.34
N LYS A 266 -9.91 17.53 -9.32
CA LYS A 266 -9.48 17.20 -7.95
C LYS A 266 -8.97 15.76 -7.83
N LEU A 267 -9.56 14.83 -8.56
CA LEU A 267 -9.10 13.43 -8.63
C LEU A 267 -7.63 13.35 -9.08
N THR A 268 -7.29 14.01 -10.19
CA THR A 268 -5.92 13.99 -10.72
C THR A 268 -4.93 14.77 -9.86
N GLN A 269 -5.38 15.78 -9.10
CA GLN A 269 -4.55 16.45 -8.10
C GLN A 269 -4.24 15.51 -6.92
N VAL A 270 -5.23 14.77 -6.42
CA VAL A 270 -5.01 13.78 -5.34
C VAL A 270 -4.10 12.65 -5.82
N LEU A 271 -4.30 12.16 -7.04
CA LEU A 271 -3.51 11.06 -7.60
C LEU A 271 -2.19 11.52 -8.25
N GLN A 272 -1.80 12.79 -8.11
CA GLN A 272 -0.59 13.31 -8.73
C GLN A 272 0.67 12.56 -8.25
N SER A 273 0.75 12.25 -6.96
CA SER A 273 1.85 11.46 -6.38
C SER A 273 1.89 10.04 -6.95
N SER A 274 0.70 9.47 -7.19
CA SER A 274 0.52 8.11 -7.67
C SER A 274 0.83 7.97 -9.17
N LEU A 275 0.42 8.95 -9.98
CA LEU A 275 0.58 8.93 -11.43
C LEU A 275 1.86 9.63 -11.90
N GLY A 276 2.54 10.38 -11.04
CA GLY A 276 3.77 11.12 -11.37
C GLY A 276 5.06 10.30 -11.43
N GLY A 277 4.97 8.96 -11.42
CA GLY A 277 6.12 8.06 -11.54
C GLY A 277 6.86 7.74 -10.23
N HIS A 278 6.31 8.17 -9.10
CA HIS A 278 6.83 7.84 -7.78
C HIS A 278 6.13 6.66 -7.10
N ALA A 279 5.05 6.13 -7.71
CA ALA A 279 4.29 5.00 -7.19
C ALA A 279 4.22 3.87 -8.21
N LYS A 280 3.97 2.66 -7.70
CA LYS A 280 3.58 1.53 -8.54
C LYS A 280 2.07 1.56 -8.70
N THR A 281 1.61 1.57 -9.94
CA THR A 281 0.19 1.78 -10.25
C THR A 281 -0.40 0.53 -10.89
N LEU A 282 -1.57 0.11 -10.42
CA LEU A 282 -2.37 -0.97 -10.98
C LEU A 282 -3.78 -0.46 -11.27
N MET A 283 -4.29 -0.82 -12.45
CA MET A 283 -5.64 -0.49 -12.88
C MET A 283 -6.46 -1.77 -13.03
N PHE A 284 -7.51 -1.92 -12.23
CA PHE A 284 -8.56 -2.90 -12.48
C PHE A 284 -9.54 -2.36 -13.51
N VAL A 285 -9.79 -3.15 -14.56
CA VAL A 285 -10.70 -2.80 -15.65
C VAL A 285 -11.92 -3.70 -15.56
N GLN A 286 -13.03 -3.14 -15.09
CA GLN A 286 -14.26 -3.87 -14.81
C GLN A 286 -15.25 -3.71 -15.95
N ILE A 287 -15.67 -4.82 -16.55
CA ILE A 287 -16.52 -4.86 -17.73
C ILE A 287 -17.82 -5.63 -17.44
N ASN A 288 -18.91 -5.22 -18.08
CA ASN A 288 -20.15 -5.99 -18.07
C ASN A 288 -20.21 -6.87 -19.35
N PRO A 289 -20.39 -8.21 -19.22
CA PRO A 289 -20.54 -9.11 -20.37
C PRO A 289 -21.89 -8.96 -21.12
N ASP A 290 -22.85 -8.22 -20.58
CA ASP A 290 -24.16 -8.02 -21.17
C ASP A 290 -24.10 -7.33 -22.53
N VAL A 291 -24.99 -7.77 -23.43
CA VAL A 291 -25.09 -7.24 -24.81
C VAL A 291 -25.46 -5.76 -24.83
N SER A 292 -26.33 -5.33 -23.90
CA SER A 292 -26.74 -3.93 -23.75
C SER A 292 -25.59 -3.01 -23.36
N SER A 293 -24.58 -3.54 -22.66
CA SER A 293 -23.40 -2.80 -22.19
C SER A 293 -22.21 -2.88 -23.15
N TYR A 294 -22.37 -3.51 -24.32
CA TYR A 294 -21.26 -3.70 -25.27
C TYR A 294 -20.55 -2.40 -25.68
N SER A 295 -21.28 -1.30 -25.89
CA SER A 295 -20.68 0.00 -26.27
C SER A 295 -19.77 0.57 -25.18
N GLU A 296 -20.19 0.44 -23.93
CA GLU A 296 -19.42 0.90 -22.76
C GLU A 296 -18.23 -0.03 -22.52
N THR A 297 -18.43 -1.35 -22.51
CA THR A 297 -17.34 -2.34 -22.42
C THR A 297 -16.27 -2.10 -23.50
N LEU A 298 -16.66 -1.82 -24.75
CA LEU A 298 -15.72 -1.50 -25.82
C LEU A 298 -14.94 -0.20 -25.54
N SER A 299 -15.60 0.82 -24.98
CA SER A 299 -14.97 2.11 -24.66
C SER A 299 -13.99 1.96 -23.50
N THR A 300 -14.38 1.24 -22.45
CA THR A 300 -13.55 0.89 -21.29
C THR A 300 -12.30 0.10 -21.70
N LEU A 301 -12.43 -0.91 -22.56
CA LEU A 301 -11.30 -1.71 -23.02
C LEU A 301 -10.32 -0.92 -23.90
N LYS A 302 -10.81 -0.05 -24.79
CA LYS A 302 -9.96 0.86 -25.57
C LYS A 302 -9.22 1.86 -24.69
N PHE A 303 -9.85 2.32 -23.62
CA PHE A 303 -9.19 3.19 -22.65
C PHE A 303 -8.06 2.43 -21.95
N ALA A 304 -8.35 1.24 -21.42
CA ALA A 304 -7.38 0.38 -20.75
C ALA A 304 -6.20 -0.03 -21.64
N GLU A 305 -6.43 -0.36 -22.92
CA GLU A 305 -5.38 -0.69 -23.88
C GLU A 305 -4.38 0.46 -24.04
N ARG A 306 -4.88 1.70 -24.13
CA ARG A 306 -4.01 2.89 -24.16
C ARG A 306 -3.25 3.10 -22.85
N VAL A 307 -3.90 2.87 -21.70
CA VAL A 307 -3.26 2.97 -20.38
C VAL A 307 -2.16 1.92 -20.22
N SER A 308 -2.38 0.69 -20.69
CA SER A 308 -1.40 -0.40 -20.61
C SER A 308 -0.11 -0.13 -21.38
N GLY A 309 -0.14 0.77 -22.37
CA GLY A 309 1.05 1.19 -23.11
C GLY A 309 1.85 2.32 -22.44
N VAL A 310 1.42 2.81 -21.26
CA VAL A 310 2.06 3.91 -20.54
C VAL A 310 3.07 3.40 -19.53
N GLU A 311 4.33 3.80 -19.69
CA GLU A 311 5.38 3.57 -18.68
C GLU A 311 5.50 4.78 -17.76
N LEU A 312 5.15 4.60 -16.49
CA LEU A 312 5.19 5.67 -15.48
C LEU A 312 6.61 5.93 -14.92
N GLY A 313 7.64 5.24 -15.42
CA GLY A 313 9.00 5.33 -14.88
C GLY A 313 9.22 4.48 -13.64
N ALA A 314 10.41 4.59 -13.04
CA ALA A 314 10.80 3.76 -11.89
C ALA A 314 10.31 4.36 -10.56
N SER A 315 9.48 3.60 -9.83
CA SER A 315 9.00 3.98 -8.50
C SER A 315 10.16 4.16 -7.52
N LYS A 316 10.16 5.23 -6.73
CA LYS A 316 11.14 5.49 -5.67
C LYS A 316 10.57 5.05 -4.33
N ALA A 317 11.40 4.40 -3.51
CA ALA A 317 11.04 4.11 -2.13
C ALA A 317 11.38 5.29 -1.22
N ASN A 318 10.46 5.64 -0.34
CA ASN A 318 10.67 6.64 0.70
C ASN A 318 11.37 5.97 1.89
N LYS A 319 12.70 5.92 1.83
CA LYS A 319 13.56 5.31 2.85
C LYS A 319 14.55 6.32 3.37
N GLU A 320 14.64 6.45 4.69
CA GLU A 320 15.77 7.04 5.38
C GLU A 320 16.52 5.90 6.10
N GLY A 321 17.84 5.77 5.92
CA GLY A 321 18.63 4.75 6.62
C GLY A 321 18.59 3.33 6.04
N LYS A 322 18.96 3.16 4.75
CA LYS A 322 19.08 1.85 4.07
C LYS A 322 19.90 0.82 4.88
N ASP A 323 20.95 1.27 5.56
CA ASP A 323 21.85 0.42 6.36
C ASP A 323 21.18 -0.15 7.62
N ILE A 324 20.23 0.59 8.21
CA ILE A 324 19.54 0.17 9.45
C ILE A 324 18.60 -1.00 9.16
N ARG A 325 17.96 -1.00 7.99
CA ARG A 325 17.03 -2.07 7.58
C ARG A 325 17.75 -3.37 7.26
N GLU A 326 18.87 -3.31 6.53
CA GLU A 326 19.71 -4.49 6.29
C GLU A 326 20.17 -5.09 7.62
N PHE A 327 20.48 -4.23 8.60
CA PHE A 327 20.84 -4.68 9.96
C PHE A 327 19.66 -5.31 10.71
N MET A 328 18.46 -4.72 10.62
CA MET A 328 17.23 -5.26 11.24
C MET A 328 16.80 -6.59 10.61
N GLU A 329 16.89 -6.75 9.29
CA GLU A 329 16.63 -8.03 8.61
C GLU A 329 17.63 -9.10 9.05
N GLN A 330 18.91 -8.75 9.20
CA GLN A 330 19.92 -9.66 9.74
C GLN A 330 19.60 -10.05 11.19
N LEU A 331 19.15 -9.12 12.05
CA LEU A 331 18.74 -9.41 13.42
C LEU A 331 17.54 -10.37 13.48
N SER A 332 16.54 -10.17 12.62
CA SER A 332 15.40 -11.07 12.47
C SER A 332 15.83 -12.49 12.07
N LEU A 333 16.67 -12.60 11.03
CA LEU A 333 17.23 -13.88 10.58
C LEU A 333 18.07 -14.57 11.67
N LEU A 334 18.84 -13.79 12.44
CA LEU A 334 19.63 -14.32 13.54
C LEU A 334 18.74 -14.82 14.69
N LYS A 335 17.74 -14.05 15.10
CA LYS A 335 16.75 -14.44 16.11
C LYS A 335 16.04 -15.74 15.72
N HIS A 336 15.58 -15.85 14.47
CA HIS A 336 14.93 -17.07 14.00
C HIS A 336 15.87 -18.29 13.97
N LYS A 337 17.14 -18.09 13.59
CA LYS A 337 18.16 -19.14 13.66
C LYS A 337 18.46 -19.55 15.11
N MET A 338 18.48 -18.59 16.04
CA MET A 338 18.66 -18.86 17.47
C MET A 338 17.51 -19.70 18.02
N ALA A 339 16.25 -19.32 17.75
CA ALA A 339 15.08 -20.08 18.18
C ALA A 339 15.11 -21.54 17.68
N LYS A 340 15.43 -21.75 16.38
CA LYS A 340 15.58 -23.10 15.82
C LYS A 340 16.70 -23.91 16.49
N LYS A 341 17.82 -23.27 16.82
CA LYS A 341 18.91 -23.94 17.54
C LYS A 341 18.54 -24.24 18.98
N ASP A 342 17.81 -23.38 19.65
CA ASP A 342 17.32 -23.61 21.01
C ASP A 342 16.34 -24.79 21.05
N ASP A 343 15.44 -24.90 20.08
CA ASP A 343 14.54 -26.07 19.93
C ASP A 343 15.31 -27.37 19.69
N GLU A 344 16.37 -27.33 18.88
CA GLU A 344 17.21 -28.48 18.62
C GLU A 344 18.07 -28.88 19.83
N ILE A 345 18.58 -27.90 20.58
CA ILE A 345 19.25 -28.12 21.87
C ILE A 345 18.28 -28.79 22.85
N ASN A 346 17.05 -28.32 22.95
CA ASN A 346 16.03 -28.90 23.82
C ASN A 346 15.70 -30.35 23.43
N ARG A 347 15.57 -30.66 22.13
CA ARG A 347 15.40 -32.04 21.64
C ARG A 347 16.58 -32.94 22.00
N LEU A 348 17.81 -32.48 21.79
CA LEU A 348 19.02 -33.24 22.09
C LEU A 348 19.19 -33.48 23.60
N GLN A 349 18.78 -32.53 24.44
CA GLN A 349 18.78 -32.70 25.90
C GLN A 349 17.75 -33.75 26.35
N GLN A 350 16.57 -33.82 25.74
CA GLN A 350 15.57 -34.85 26.02
C GLN A 350 16.02 -36.26 25.57
N LEU A 351 16.80 -36.36 24.49
CA LEU A 351 17.39 -37.64 24.06
C LEU A 351 18.49 -38.12 25.02
N LYS A 352 19.29 -37.20 25.58
CA LYS A 352 20.32 -37.54 26.57
C LYS A 352 19.77 -38.03 27.91
N THR A 353 18.58 -37.58 28.31
CA THR A 353 17.93 -38.05 29.54
C THR A 353 17.27 -39.42 29.42
N GLN A 354 17.09 -39.95 28.19
CA GLN A 354 16.53 -41.29 27.95
C GLN A 354 17.56 -42.41 27.79
N THR A 355 18.86 -42.12 27.67
CA THR A 355 19.91 -43.15 27.65
C THR A 355 20.23 -43.67 29.06
N PRO A 356 20.06 -44.97 29.36
CA PRO A 356 20.41 -45.51 30.68
C PRO A 356 21.94 -45.61 30.82
N ARG A 357 22.47 -45.05 31.92
CA ARG A 357 23.88 -45.20 32.33
C ARG A 357 24.18 -46.69 32.57
N VAL A 358 24.89 -47.32 31.65
CA VAL A 358 25.55 -48.62 31.90
C VAL A 358 26.64 -48.40 32.95
N ARG A 359 26.38 -48.87 34.18
CA ARG A 359 27.36 -48.93 35.27
C ARG A 359 28.33 -50.10 35.00
N THR A 360 29.53 -49.81 34.54
CA THR A 360 30.62 -50.80 34.56
C THR A 360 31.25 -50.85 35.96
N ALA A 361 31.24 -52.04 36.54
CA ALA A 361 31.66 -52.36 37.89
C ALA A 361 33.20 -52.32 38.08
N LYS A 362 33.59 -52.03 39.32
CA LYS A 362 34.96 -52.02 39.84
C LYS A 362 35.63 -53.40 39.75
N ARG A 363 36.92 -53.44 39.37
CA ARG A 363 37.90 -54.42 39.87
C ARG A 363 39.20 -53.68 40.19
N ALA A 364 39.73 -53.96 41.38
CA ALA A 364 40.95 -53.41 41.92
C ALA A 364 42.14 -54.33 41.58
N ASP A 365 43.32 -53.77 41.32
CA ASP A 365 44.56 -54.23 41.97
C ASP A 365 45.72 -53.21 41.90
N SER A 366 46.26 -52.95 43.09
CA SER A 366 47.61 -52.55 43.59
C SER A 366 48.69 -51.81 42.73
N PRO A 367 49.67 -51.13 43.41
CA PRO A 367 50.31 -49.89 42.92
C PRO A 367 51.79 -50.03 42.53
N LEU A 368 52.25 -49.26 41.55
CA LEU A 368 53.68 -48.98 41.33
C LEU A 368 53.95 -47.52 40.96
N LYS A 369 54.98 -46.99 41.61
CA LYS A 369 55.54 -45.64 41.56
C LYS A 369 55.99 -45.24 40.15
N HIS A 370 55.91 -43.96 39.79
CA HIS A 370 57.09 -43.09 39.57
C HIS A 370 56.71 -41.69 39.03
N SER A 371 57.16 -40.68 39.80
CA SER A 371 57.74 -39.38 39.43
C SER A 371 57.08 -38.40 38.45
N SER A 372 57.06 -37.14 38.95
CA SER A 372 57.29 -35.85 38.26
C SER A 372 56.26 -35.41 37.20
N SER A 373 55.75 -34.19 37.17
CA SER A 373 56.05 -32.95 37.87
C SER A 373 54.99 -31.94 37.47
N SER A 374 54.35 -31.29 38.43
CA SER A 374 53.77 -29.95 38.23
C SER A 374 54.92 -28.93 38.24
N PRO A 375 54.71 -27.74 37.66
CA PRO A 375 54.39 -26.64 38.56
C PRO A 375 53.21 -25.82 38.03
N GLY A 376 52.32 -25.47 38.96
CA GLY A 376 51.32 -24.45 38.74
C GLY A 376 51.80 -23.06 39.17
N ILE A 377 50.83 -22.16 39.08
CA ILE A 377 50.68 -20.90 39.83
C ILE A 377 51.48 -19.70 39.27
N SER A 378 50.76 -18.69 38.77
CA SER A 378 50.50 -17.49 39.60
C SER A 378 49.68 -16.41 38.86
N ASN A 379 48.62 -15.97 39.55
CA ASN A 379 48.06 -14.62 39.45
C ASN A 379 49.15 -13.56 39.53
N LEU A 380 49.03 -12.48 38.76
CA LEU A 380 49.48 -11.14 39.17
C LEU A 380 48.65 -10.08 38.44
N GLY A 381 47.92 -9.26 39.21
CA GLY A 381 47.33 -8.02 38.71
C GLY A 381 48.33 -6.87 38.86
N SER A 382 48.25 -5.88 37.97
CA SER A 382 48.65 -4.51 38.27
C SER A 382 48.15 -3.51 37.21
N LYS A 383 47.52 -2.46 37.74
CA LYS A 383 47.18 -1.14 37.19
C LYS A 383 48.14 -0.60 36.12
N ILE A 384 47.60 0.10 35.10
CA ILE A 384 48.19 1.33 34.55
C ILE A 384 47.08 2.35 34.24
N GLN A 385 47.24 3.56 34.78
CA GLN A 385 46.43 4.77 34.55
C GLN A 385 46.96 5.60 33.36
N HIS A 386 46.02 6.33 32.74
CA HIS A 386 46.12 7.65 32.07
C HIS A 386 47.27 7.97 31.10
N ARG A 387 46.88 8.40 29.87
CA ARG A 387 47.33 9.68 29.32
C ARG A 387 46.30 10.31 28.38
N ARG A 388 45.77 11.47 28.79
CA ARG A 388 45.12 12.48 27.95
C ARG A 388 46.19 13.13 27.07
N THR A 389 45.92 13.34 25.79
CA THR A 389 46.64 14.30 24.95
C THR A 389 45.72 15.46 24.60
N VAL A 390 46.13 16.64 25.05
CA VAL A 390 45.61 17.97 24.70
C VAL A 390 46.37 18.44 23.47
N SER A 391 45.69 18.94 22.44
CA SER A 391 46.29 19.83 21.44
C SER A 391 45.53 21.15 21.41
N SER A 392 46.17 22.19 21.95
CA SER A 392 45.75 23.58 21.83
C SER A 392 46.56 24.27 20.73
N GLY A 393 45.89 24.95 19.81
CA GLY A 393 46.49 25.90 18.88
C GLY A 393 45.49 27.02 18.54
N LYS A 394 45.55 28.11 19.32
CA LYS A 394 44.98 29.46 19.05
C LYS A 394 45.49 30.00 17.70
N ALA A 395 44.98 31.02 17.03
CA ALA A 395 43.76 31.83 16.97
C ALA A 395 44.12 32.97 15.98
N MET A 396 43.22 33.44 15.12
CA MET A 396 43.22 34.85 14.71
C MET A 396 41.81 35.31 14.33
N SER A 397 41.43 36.39 14.99
CA SER A 397 40.31 37.28 14.75
C SER A 397 40.55 38.14 13.51
N ILE A 398 39.49 38.52 12.79
CA ILE A 398 39.22 39.91 12.39
C ILE A 398 37.69 40.07 12.31
N ALA A 399 37.20 41.12 12.97
CA ALA A 399 35.82 41.55 13.02
C ALA A 399 35.54 42.70 12.02
N SER A 400 34.25 43.09 11.97
CA SER A 400 33.63 44.33 11.43
C SER A 400 33.02 44.19 10.03
N ARG A 401 31.87 44.80 9.69
CA ARG A 401 30.79 45.51 10.39
C ARG A 401 29.66 45.71 9.34
N ALA A 402 28.42 45.68 9.81
CA ALA A 402 27.22 46.41 9.39
C ALA A 402 27.15 47.14 8.02
N GLY A 403 26.00 46.99 7.33
CA GLY A 403 25.50 47.97 6.34
C GLY A 403 24.33 47.49 5.45
N SER A 404 23.09 47.78 5.89
CA SER A 404 21.92 48.30 5.13
C SER A 404 22.26 48.94 3.75
N ASP A 405 21.49 48.93 2.64
CA ASP A 405 20.07 48.69 2.29
C ASP A 405 19.96 48.71 0.71
N PRO A 406 18.84 49.02 0.01
CA PRO A 406 18.24 48.19 -1.05
C PRO A 406 18.42 48.70 -2.50
N SER A 407 17.95 47.90 -3.47
CA SER A 407 17.50 48.31 -4.82
C SER A 407 16.54 47.27 -5.39
#